data_AF-V4TR68-F1
#
_entry.id   AF-V4TR68-F1
#
_cell.length_a   1.000
_cell.length_b   1.000
_cell.length_c   1.000
_cell.angle_alpha   90.00
_cell.angle_beta   90.00
_cell.angle_gamma   90.00
#
_symmetry.space_group_name_H-M   'P 1'
#
loop_
_entity.id
_entity.type
_entity.pdbx_description
1 polymer ?
#
loop_
_entity_poly.entity_id
_entity_poly.type
_entity_poly.pdbx_seq_one_letter_code
_entity_poly.pdbx_strand_id
1 'polypeptide(L)'
;SPRLSSAVDQEMLYARSQIENAPLLKNDHELYAPLYRNVSRFKRSYELMEETLKVYVYKEGQRPILHEPVLKGIYASEGWFMKQLEANKQFVTRDSRKAHLFYLPFSSRMLEETLYVQNSHNHKDLIQYLRNYVNMISAKHNFWNRTEGADHFLVACHDWAPAETRIIMANCIRALCNSDVKQGFVFGKDVSLPETNVLSPQNPLWAIGGKPASQRSILAFFAGSMHGYLRPILLHHWENKDPDMKIFGQMPKAKGRGKRKGKMDYIQHMKSSKYCICAKGYEVHSPR
;
A
#
# COMPACT_ATOMS: atom_id res chain seq x y z
N SER A 1 -15.26 -31.12 16.87
CA SER A 1 -16.11 -31.42 15.70
C SER A 1 -15.38 -31.04 14.43
N PRO A 2 -15.36 -31.88 13.38
CA PRO A 2 -14.74 -31.49 12.12
C PRO A 2 -15.53 -30.30 11.58
N ARG A 3 -14.87 -29.15 11.39
CA ARG A 3 -15.52 -27.95 10.86
C ARG A 3 -15.99 -28.28 9.45
N LEU A 4 -17.30 -28.43 9.26
CA LEU A 4 -17.91 -28.47 7.93
C LEU A 4 -17.37 -27.27 7.14
N SER A 5 -16.80 -27.56 5.97
CA SER A 5 -16.34 -26.55 5.02
C SER A 5 -17.49 -25.57 4.76
N SER A 6 -17.27 -24.28 5.00
CA SER A 6 -18.27 -23.26 4.70
C SER A 6 -18.47 -23.13 3.18
N ALA A 7 -19.58 -22.50 2.76
CA ALA A 7 -19.81 -22.22 1.34
C ALA A 7 -18.65 -21.41 0.73
N VAL A 8 -18.11 -20.46 1.49
CA VAL A 8 -16.92 -19.68 1.11
C VAL A 8 -15.69 -20.57 0.91
N ASP A 9 -15.48 -21.57 1.76
CA ASP A 9 -14.35 -22.49 1.61
C ASP A 9 -14.48 -23.32 0.31
N GLN A 10 -15.70 -23.71 -0.06
CA GLN A 10 -15.96 -24.39 -1.33
C GLN A 10 -15.74 -23.48 -2.55
N GLU A 11 -16.17 -22.21 -2.47
CA GLU A 11 -15.88 -21.19 -3.49
C GLU A 11 -14.38 -20.99 -3.68
N MET A 12 -13.61 -20.96 -2.58
CA MET A 12 -12.14 -20.84 -2.62
C MET A 12 -11.46 -22.07 -3.23
N LEU A 13 -11.92 -23.28 -2.91
CA LEU A 13 -11.40 -24.51 -3.53
C LEU A 13 -11.69 -24.55 -5.03
N TYR A 14 -12.90 -24.15 -5.43
CA TYR A 14 -13.27 -24.04 -6.84
C TYR A 14 -12.41 -23.01 -7.57
N ALA A 15 -12.29 -21.80 -7.02
CA ALA A 15 -11.47 -20.74 -7.60
C ALA A 15 -10.01 -21.18 -7.76
N ARG A 16 -9.44 -21.84 -6.75
CA ARG A 16 -8.09 -22.40 -6.82
C ARG A 16 -7.93 -23.38 -7.97
N SER A 17 -8.86 -24.33 -8.11
CA SER A 17 -8.86 -25.29 -9.22
C SER A 17 -8.94 -24.60 -10.59
N GLN A 18 -9.79 -23.58 -10.73
CA GLN A 18 -9.91 -22.79 -11.96
C GLN A 18 -8.63 -22.01 -12.29
N ILE A 19 -7.92 -21.50 -11.29
CA ILE A 19 -6.66 -20.79 -11.47
C ILE A 19 -5.54 -21.76 -11.84
N GLU A 20 -5.47 -22.93 -11.22
CA GLU A 20 -4.45 -23.95 -11.53
C GLU A 20 -4.62 -24.51 -12.94
N ASN A 21 -5.88 -24.61 -13.42
CA ASN A 21 -6.23 -25.09 -14.76
C ASN A 21 -6.52 -23.96 -15.76
N ALA A 22 -5.98 -22.75 -15.54
CA ALA A 22 -6.24 -21.61 -16.41
C ALA A 22 -5.79 -21.89 -17.86
N PRO A 23 -6.63 -21.59 -18.88
CA PRO A 23 -6.29 -21.85 -20.26
C PRO A 23 -5.07 -21.01 -20.70
N LEU A 24 -4.23 -21.61 -21.54
CA LEU A 24 -3.04 -20.94 -22.07
C LEU A 24 -3.44 -19.71 -22.87
N LEU A 25 -2.85 -18.58 -22.49
CA LEU A 25 -3.15 -17.29 -23.06
C LEU A 25 -2.01 -16.95 -24.03
N LYS A 26 -2.29 -17.04 -25.33
CA LYS A 26 -1.27 -16.91 -26.37
C LYS A 26 -0.88 -15.45 -26.65
N ASN A 27 -1.83 -14.51 -26.54
CA ASN A 27 -1.60 -13.07 -26.65
C ASN A 27 -2.68 -12.32 -25.84
N ASP A 28 -2.27 -11.49 -24.89
CA ASP A 28 -3.15 -10.55 -24.18
C ASP A 28 -2.85 -9.14 -24.69
N HIS A 29 -3.88 -8.34 -24.99
CA HIS A 29 -3.69 -6.97 -25.47
C HIS A 29 -3.45 -5.95 -24.34
N GLU A 30 -3.77 -6.31 -23.09
CA GLU A 30 -3.66 -5.43 -21.93
C GLU A 30 -2.43 -5.78 -21.08
N LEU A 31 -2.10 -7.06 -20.99
CA LEU A 31 -1.01 -7.57 -20.16
C LEU A 31 0.24 -7.90 -20.99
N TYR A 32 1.37 -7.31 -20.59
CA TYR A 32 2.67 -7.68 -21.16
C TYR A 32 3.17 -8.99 -20.52
N ALA A 33 2.86 -10.12 -21.16
CA ALA A 33 3.10 -11.47 -20.67
C ALA A 33 4.50 -11.72 -20.06
N PRO A 34 5.62 -11.19 -20.61
CA PRO A 34 6.96 -11.41 -20.04
C PRO A 34 7.18 -10.89 -18.60
N LEU A 35 6.31 -10.00 -18.09
CA LEU A 35 6.40 -9.52 -16.70
C LEU A 35 5.81 -10.49 -15.68
N TYR A 36 5.08 -11.52 -16.13
CA TYR A 36 4.36 -12.43 -15.27
C TYR A 36 5.01 -13.81 -15.29
N ARG A 37 5.14 -14.44 -14.11
CA ARG A 37 5.56 -15.86 -14.04
C ARG A 37 4.61 -16.78 -14.81
N ASN A 38 3.32 -16.48 -14.78
CA ASN A 38 2.29 -17.14 -15.57
C ASN A 38 1.13 -16.17 -15.78
N VAL A 39 1.03 -15.58 -16.98
CA VAL A 39 0.02 -14.57 -17.31
C VAL A 39 -1.40 -15.15 -17.31
N SER A 40 -1.57 -16.39 -17.75
CA SER A 40 -2.87 -17.09 -17.76
C SER A 40 -3.44 -17.23 -16.34
N ARG A 41 -2.60 -17.72 -15.41
CA ARG A 41 -3.00 -17.87 -14.00
C ARG A 41 -3.30 -16.53 -13.34
N PHE A 42 -2.48 -15.51 -13.63
CA PHE A 42 -2.70 -14.17 -13.10
C PHE A 42 -4.05 -13.60 -13.56
N LYS A 43 -4.30 -13.62 -14.89
CA LYS A 43 -5.55 -13.09 -15.45
C LYS A 43 -6.76 -13.84 -14.90
N ARG A 44 -6.73 -15.17 -14.93
CA ARG A 44 -7.84 -15.99 -14.41
C ARG A 44 -8.10 -15.74 -12.92
N SER A 45 -7.05 -15.56 -12.13
CA SER A 45 -7.17 -15.21 -10.71
C SER A 45 -7.81 -13.84 -10.51
N TYR A 46 -7.47 -12.85 -11.35
CA TYR A 46 -8.03 -11.50 -11.27
C TYR A 46 -9.52 -11.49 -11.64
N GLU A 47 -9.90 -12.14 -12.75
CA GLU A 47 -11.29 -12.27 -13.19
C GLU A 47 -12.17 -12.94 -12.12
N LEU A 48 -11.71 -14.06 -11.57
CA LEU A 48 -12.44 -14.75 -10.50
C LEU A 48 -12.56 -13.88 -9.25
N MET A 49 -11.52 -13.14 -8.88
CA MET A 49 -11.56 -12.22 -7.75
C MET A 49 -12.61 -11.12 -7.97
N GLU A 50 -12.67 -10.50 -9.15
CA GLU A 50 -13.68 -9.50 -9.50
C GLU A 50 -15.10 -10.05 -9.35
N GLU A 51 -15.34 -11.30 -9.77
CA GLU A 51 -16.66 -11.93 -9.72
C GLU A 51 -17.07 -12.38 -8.32
N THR A 52 -16.16 -13.02 -7.57
CA THR A 52 -16.52 -13.77 -6.36
C THR A 52 -16.16 -13.04 -5.07
N LEU A 53 -15.10 -12.24 -5.05
CA LEU A 53 -14.55 -11.72 -3.79
C LEU A 53 -15.61 -10.93 -3.01
N LYS A 54 -15.65 -11.22 -1.72
CA LYS A 54 -16.46 -10.48 -0.75
C LYS A 54 -15.62 -10.16 0.48
N VAL A 55 -15.66 -8.90 0.88
CA VAL A 55 -14.93 -8.36 2.02
C VAL A 55 -15.93 -7.89 3.07
N TYR A 56 -15.77 -8.35 4.30
CA TYR A 56 -16.48 -7.77 5.43
C TYR A 56 -15.58 -6.70 6.06
N VAL A 57 -16.09 -5.48 6.19
CA VAL A 57 -15.39 -4.40 6.88
C VAL A 57 -15.88 -4.35 8.32
N TYR A 58 -14.98 -4.51 9.29
CA TYR A 58 -15.33 -4.30 10.70
C TYR A 58 -15.84 -2.88 10.92
N LYS A 59 -16.83 -2.71 11.78
CA LYS A 59 -17.46 -1.40 12.02
C LYS A 59 -16.97 -0.75 13.32
N GLU A 60 -16.27 -1.53 14.14
CA GLU A 60 -15.84 -1.12 15.46
C GLU A 60 -14.63 -0.20 15.41
N GLY A 61 -14.50 0.58 16.47
CA GLY A 61 -13.41 1.52 16.70
C GLY A 61 -13.84 2.98 16.53
N GLN A 62 -12.97 3.88 16.93
CA GLN A 62 -13.26 5.30 17.01
C GLN A 62 -12.42 6.10 16.02
N ARG A 63 -13.05 7.08 15.39
CA ARG A 63 -12.37 8.13 14.64
C ARG A 63 -11.49 8.97 15.57
N PRO A 64 -10.36 9.53 15.11
CA PRO A 64 -9.91 9.49 13.71
C PRO A 64 -9.04 8.26 13.38
N ILE A 65 -8.77 7.35 14.32
CA ILE A 65 -7.86 6.23 14.05
C ILE A 65 -8.52 5.17 13.15
N LEU A 66 -9.80 4.87 13.38
CA LEU A 66 -10.59 3.94 12.55
C LEU A 66 -11.55 4.72 11.65
N HIS A 67 -11.77 4.21 10.43
CA HIS A 67 -12.80 4.70 9.50
C HIS A 67 -12.66 6.18 9.06
N GLU A 68 -11.48 6.79 9.26
CA GLU A 68 -11.18 8.16 8.83
C GLU A 68 -10.02 8.11 7.81
N PRO A 69 -10.32 8.21 6.50
CA PRO A 69 -9.28 8.10 5.49
C PRO A 69 -8.46 9.39 5.33
N VAL A 70 -7.13 9.26 5.36
CA VAL A 70 -6.21 10.34 4.97
C VAL A 70 -6.05 10.36 3.45
N LEU A 71 -6.63 11.36 2.77
CA LEU A 71 -6.68 11.41 1.29
C LEU A 71 -5.59 12.26 0.63
N LYS A 72 -4.69 12.86 1.41
CA LYS A 72 -3.67 13.80 0.94
C LYS A 72 -2.31 13.46 1.53
N GLY A 73 -1.25 13.74 0.76
CA GLY A 73 0.13 13.52 1.16
C GLY A 73 0.64 12.15 0.72
N ILE A 74 1.83 11.82 1.23
CA ILE A 74 2.60 10.64 0.81
C ILE A 74 1.95 9.32 1.26
N TYR A 75 1.25 9.32 2.39
CA TYR A 75 0.54 8.14 2.91
C TYR A 75 -0.88 7.97 2.38
N ALA A 76 -1.27 8.75 1.36
CA ALA A 76 -2.66 8.81 0.91
C ALA A 76 -3.18 7.49 0.29
N SER A 77 -2.29 6.61 -0.19
CA SER A 77 -2.68 5.30 -0.73
C SER A 77 -3.54 4.49 0.26
N GLU A 78 -3.21 4.54 1.55
CA GLU A 78 -3.95 3.90 2.63
C GLU A 78 -5.39 4.44 2.73
N GLY A 79 -5.55 5.76 2.83
CA GLY A 79 -6.85 6.40 2.95
C GLY A 79 -7.71 6.26 1.69
N TRP A 80 -7.10 6.29 0.50
CA TRP A 80 -7.82 6.03 -0.75
C TRP A 80 -8.31 4.59 -0.83
N PHE A 81 -7.50 3.60 -0.45
CA PHE A 81 -7.96 2.22 -0.37
C PHE A 81 -9.17 2.09 0.57
N MET A 82 -9.06 2.62 1.79
CA MET A 82 -10.13 2.57 2.79
C MET A 82 -11.43 3.19 2.25
N LYS A 83 -11.36 4.42 1.73
CA LYS A 83 -12.51 5.14 1.18
C LYS A 83 -13.17 4.37 0.03
N GLN A 84 -12.37 3.86 -0.90
CA GLN A 84 -12.88 3.19 -2.09
C GLN A 84 -13.49 1.83 -1.74
N LEU A 85 -12.85 1.06 -0.86
CA LEU A 85 -13.35 -0.24 -0.41
C LEU A 85 -14.66 -0.06 0.36
N GLU A 86 -14.72 0.81 1.37
CA GLU A 86 -15.92 1.01 2.19
C GLU A 86 -17.16 1.44 1.37
N ALA A 87 -16.96 2.19 0.29
CA ALA A 87 -18.03 2.61 -0.61
C ALA A 87 -18.36 1.56 -1.70
N ASN A 88 -17.56 0.50 -1.85
CA ASN A 88 -17.68 -0.45 -2.94
C ASN A 88 -18.83 -1.45 -2.73
N LYS A 89 -19.82 -1.42 -3.61
CA LYS A 89 -21.01 -2.29 -3.53
C LYS A 89 -20.80 -3.71 -4.06
N GLN A 90 -19.76 -3.93 -4.88
CA GLN A 90 -19.44 -5.22 -5.47
C GLN A 90 -18.68 -6.10 -4.48
N PHE A 91 -17.66 -5.56 -3.82
CA PHE A 91 -16.80 -6.29 -2.90
C PHE A 91 -17.34 -6.31 -1.47
N VAL A 92 -17.95 -5.23 -0.95
CA VAL A 92 -18.32 -5.20 0.46
C VAL A 92 -19.59 -6.01 0.72
N THR A 93 -19.53 -6.90 1.71
CA THR A 93 -20.69 -7.62 2.24
C THR A 93 -20.96 -7.25 3.70
N ARG A 94 -22.24 -7.22 4.08
CA ARG A 94 -22.68 -7.09 5.48
C ARG A 94 -22.88 -8.45 6.16
N ASP A 95 -22.92 -9.53 5.39
CA ASP A 95 -23.01 -10.90 5.90
C ASP A 95 -21.60 -11.50 5.98
N SER A 96 -21.10 -11.68 7.20
CA SER A 96 -19.77 -12.25 7.45
C SER A 96 -19.65 -13.70 6.98
N ARG A 97 -20.77 -14.43 6.83
CA ARG A 97 -20.77 -15.81 6.33
C ARG A 97 -20.49 -15.91 4.84
N LYS A 98 -20.63 -14.80 4.11
CA LYS A 98 -20.31 -14.67 2.68
C LYS A 98 -18.93 -14.06 2.45
N ALA A 99 -18.24 -13.63 3.50
CA ALA A 99 -16.98 -12.92 3.39
C ALA A 99 -15.82 -13.89 3.22
N HIS A 100 -14.98 -13.60 2.22
CA HIS A 100 -13.73 -14.27 1.95
C HIS A 100 -12.58 -13.67 2.76
N LEU A 101 -12.63 -12.34 2.93
CA LEU A 101 -11.64 -11.57 3.68
C LEU A 101 -12.31 -10.58 4.64
N PHE A 102 -11.59 -10.22 5.69
CA PHE A 102 -12.05 -9.30 6.72
C PHE A 102 -11.09 -8.11 6.83
N TYR A 103 -11.59 -6.91 6.58
CA TYR A 103 -10.78 -5.69 6.59
C TYR A 103 -10.75 -5.03 7.98
N LEU A 104 -9.55 -4.66 8.44
CA LEU A 104 -9.27 -3.87 9.65
C LEU A 104 -9.03 -2.39 9.25
N PRO A 105 -10.03 -1.50 9.36
CA PRO A 105 -10.01 -0.17 8.75
C PRO A 105 -9.33 0.88 9.64
N PHE A 106 -8.10 0.62 10.09
CA PHE A 106 -7.31 1.62 10.81
C PHE A 106 -6.40 2.41 9.89
N SER A 107 -6.11 3.65 10.27
CA SER A 107 -5.08 4.46 9.64
C SER A 107 -3.83 4.50 10.51
N SER A 108 -2.71 3.99 10.00
CA SER A 108 -1.42 4.06 10.70
C SER A 108 -0.95 5.52 10.82
N ARG A 109 -1.30 6.37 9.85
CA ARG A 109 -1.05 7.81 9.94
C ARG A 109 -1.85 8.48 11.06
N MET A 110 -3.14 8.18 11.19
CA MET A 110 -3.96 8.75 12.28
C MET A 110 -3.58 8.18 13.64
N LEU A 111 -3.11 6.92 13.69
CA LEU A 111 -2.57 6.31 14.89
C LEU A 111 -1.35 7.10 15.41
N GLU A 112 -0.42 7.46 14.52
CA GLU A 112 0.72 8.33 14.84
C GLU A 112 0.27 9.71 15.30
N GLU A 113 -0.56 10.40 14.50
CA GLU A 113 -0.97 11.78 14.82
C GLU A 113 -1.73 11.90 16.13
N THR A 114 -2.46 10.85 16.53
CA THR A 114 -3.32 10.87 17.71
C THR A 114 -2.59 10.43 18.97
N LEU A 115 -1.68 9.46 18.88
CA LEU A 115 -1.12 8.77 20.07
C LEU A 115 0.38 8.95 20.24
N TYR A 116 1.13 9.37 19.22
CA TYR A 116 2.57 9.48 19.35
C TYR A 116 2.97 10.70 20.18
N VAL A 117 3.73 10.46 21.24
CA VAL A 117 4.35 11.53 22.03
C VAL A 117 5.65 11.96 21.34
N GLN A 118 5.69 13.21 20.87
CA GLN A 118 6.84 13.76 20.18
C GLN A 118 8.13 13.61 21.00
N ASN A 119 9.22 13.20 20.35
CA ASN A 119 10.55 12.95 20.95
C ASN A 119 10.61 11.81 21.98
N SER A 120 9.54 11.03 22.17
CA SER A 120 9.56 9.87 23.08
C SER A 120 10.36 8.69 22.53
N HIS A 121 10.51 8.60 21.19
CA HIS A 121 11.06 7.44 20.49
C HIS A 121 10.38 6.11 20.88
N ASN A 122 9.12 6.19 21.30
CA ASN A 122 8.40 5.08 21.89
C ASN A 122 7.06 4.90 21.18
N HIS A 123 6.84 3.72 20.60
CA HIS A 123 5.61 3.38 19.87
C HIS A 123 4.66 2.49 20.70
N LYS A 124 4.90 2.33 22.01
CA LYS A 124 4.11 1.43 22.88
C LYS A 124 2.63 1.76 22.87
N ASP A 125 2.26 3.03 22.89
CA ASP A 125 0.85 3.44 22.95
C ASP A 125 0.10 3.10 21.66
N LEU A 126 0.77 3.25 20.51
CA LEU A 126 0.25 2.87 19.18
C LEU A 126 0.02 1.36 19.11
N ILE A 127 1.03 0.57 19.52
CA ILE A 127 0.95 -0.90 19.56
C ILE A 127 -0.14 -1.36 20.54
N GLN A 128 -0.23 -0.73 21.71
CA GLN A 128 -1.22 -1.09 22.73
C GLN A 128 -2.64 -0.76 22.27
N TYR A 129 -2.85 0.35 21.57
CA TYR A 129 -4.14 0.68 20.97
C TYR A 129 -4.59 -0.39 19.97
N LEU A 130 -3.73 -0.75 19.02
CA LEU A 130 -4.05 -1.78 18.04
C LEU A 130 -4.24 -3.16 18.68
N ARG A 131 -3.50 -3.48 19.73
CA ARG A 131 -3.72 -4.70 20.54
C ARG A 131 -5.11 -4.72 21.16
N ASN A 132 -5.52 -3.61 21.79
CA ASN A 132 -6.85 -3.49 22.39
C ASN A 132 -7.94 -3.62 21.33
N TYR A 133 -7.75 -3.03 20.16
CA TYR A 133 -8.66 -3.14 19.02
C TYR A 133 -8.81 -4.60 18.56
N VAL A 134 -7.71 -5.31 18.30
CA VAL A 134 -7.73 -6.72 17.90
C VAL A 134 -8.37 -7.60 18.97
N ASN A 135 -8.03 -7.39 20.24
CA ASN A 135 -8.63 -8.13 21.36
C ASN A 135 -10.15 -7.94 21.41
N MET A 136 -10.64 -6.70 21.27
CA MET A 136 -12.07 -6.41 21.21
C MET A 136 -12.74 -7.09 20.01
N ILE A 137 -12.13 -7.02 18.81
CA ILE A 137 -12.64 -7.66 17.60
C ILE A 137 -12.74 -9.19 17.78
N SER A 138 -11.67 -9.81 18.28
CA SER A 138 -11.58 -11.26 18.48
C SER A 138 -12.56 -11.77 19.53
N ALA A 139 -12.83 -10.98 20.57
CA ALA A 139 -13.81 -11.30 21.60
C ALA A 139 -15.26 -11.14 21.10
N LYS A 140 -15.52 -10.13 20.25
CA LYS A 140 -16.86 -9.82 19.76
C LYS A 140 -17.29 -10.71 18.59
N HIS A 141 -16.36 -11.12 17.74
CA HIS A 141 -16.64 -11.76 16.46
C HIS A 141 -16.00 -13.15 16.37
N ASN A 142 -16.83 -14.19 16.40
CA ASN A 142 -16.39 -15.59 16.34
C ASN A 142 -15.58 -15.94 15.07
N PHE A 143 -15.71 -15.16 13.98
CA PHE A 143 -14.98 -15.40 12.74
C PHE A 143 -13.50 -15.01 12.80
N TRP A 144 -13.06 -14.15 13.73
CA TRP A 144 -11.62 -13.94 13.97
C TRP A 144 -10.94 -15.25 14.39
N ASN A 145 -11.57 -15.98 15.33
CA ASN A 145 -11.05 -17.22 15.90
C ASN A 145 -11.16 -18.42 14.93
N ARG A 146 -11.77 -18.22 13.75
CA ARG A 146 -11.81 -19.28 12.72
C ARG A 146 -10.42 -19.54 12.16
N THR A 147 -9.67 -18.48 11.90
CA THR A 147 -8.39 -18.50 11.18
C THR A 147 -7.26 -17.88 12.01
N GLU A 148 -7.55 -17.46 13.23
CA GLU A 148 -6.64 -16.69 14.09
C GLU A 148 -6.08 -15.44 13.38
N GLY A 149 -6.91 -14.80 12.56
CA GLY A 149 -6.54 -13.60 11.81
C GLY A 149 -6.00 -13.84 10.39
N ALA A 150 -5.88 -15.08 9.91
CA ALA A 150 -5.20 -15.36 8.63
C ALA A 150 -6.00 -14.93 7.37
N ASP A 151 -7.31 -14.79 7.47
CA ASP A 151 -8.20 -14.21 6.44
C ASP A 151 -8.54 -12.74 6.73
N HIS A 152 -7.86 -12.13 7.70
CA HIS A 152 -7.95 -10.71 8.02
C HIS A 152 -6.83 -9.96 7.34
N PHE A 153 -7.13 -8.75 6.90
CA PHE A 153 -6.13 -7.91 6.28
C PHE A 153 -6.21 -6.45 6.70
N LEU A 154 -5.07 -5.79 6.58
CA LEU A 154 -4.91 -4.37 6.81
C LEU A 154 -4.17 -3.73 5.64
N VAL A 155 -4.37 -2.43 5.50
CA VAL A 155 -3.65 -1.59 4.55
C VAL A 155 -3.01 -0.47 5.34
N ALA A 156 -1.69 -0.32 5.25
CA ALA A 156 -0.98 0.69 6.01
C ALA A 156 0.24 1.25 5.27
N CYS A 157 0.36 2.57 5.22
CA CYS A 157 1.42 3.24 4.47
C CYS A 157 2.44 4.00 5.28
N HIS A 158 2.14 4.32 6.54
CA HIS A 158 3.12 5.00 7.37
C HIS A 158 4.39 4.17 7.56
N ASP A 159 5.54 4.82 7.67
CA ASP A 159 6.84 4.15 7.83
C ASP A 159 6.91 3.25 9.08
N TRP A 160 6.06 3.49 10.09
CA TRP A 160 6.01 2.73 11.34
C TRP A 160 5.04 1.56 11.34
N ALA A 161 4.18 1.46 10.32
CA ALA A 161 3.20 0.39 10.20
C ALA A 161 3.80 -1.03 10.30
N PRO A 162 5.00 -1.33 9.74
CA PRO A 162 5.63 -2.62 9.95
C PRO A 162 5.85 -2.92 11.43
N ALA A 163 6.36 -1.97 12.20
CA ALA A 163 6.64 -2.13 13.63
C ALA A 163 5.35 -2.24 14.47
N GLU A 164 4.36 -1.39 14.17
CA GLU A 164 3.05 -1.36 14.85
C GLU A 164 2.31 -2.70 14.73
N THR A 165 2.37 -3.33 13.55
CA THR A 165 1.57 -4.51 13.21
C THR A 165 2.30 -5.84 13.38
N ARG A 166 3.64 -5.83 13.47
CA ARG A 166 4.51 -7.02 13.38
C ARG A 166 4.09 -8.19 14.26
N ILE A 167 3.69 -7.91 15.51
CA ILE A 167 3.42 -8.94 16.51
C ILE A 167 1.91 -9.19 16.62
N ILE A 168 1.14 -8.14 16.84
CA ILE A 168 -0.30 -8.23 17.14
C ILE A 168 -1.16 -8.63 15.92
N MET A 169 -0.66 -8.41 14.71
CA MET A 169 -1.32 -8.72 13.44
C MET A 169 -0.40 -9.57 12.55
N ALA A 170 0.47 -10.38 13.17
CA ALA A 170 1.44 -11.21 12.47
C ALA A 170 0.78 -12.21 11.50
N ASN A 171 -0.37 -12.77 11.90
CA ASN A 171 -1.15 -13.72 11.12
C ASN A 171 -1.92 -13.06 9.97
N CYS A 172 -2.27 -11.78 10.11
CA CYS A 172 -3.03 -11.05 9.09
C CYS A 172 -2.23 -10.87 7.81
N ILE A 173 -2.95 -10.70 6.69
CA ILE A 173 -2.39 -10.23 5.43
C ILE A 173 -2.15 -8.72 5.55
N ARG A 174 -0.90 -8.28 5.36
CA ARG A 174 -0.56 -6.86 5.51
C ARG A 174 -0.19 -6.28 4.16
N ALA A 175 -0.99 -5.33 3.68
CA ALA A 175 -0.62 -4.51 2.54
C ALA A 175 0.15 -3.28 3.06
N LEU A 176 1.48 -3.26 2.84
CA LEU A 176 2.37 -2.27 3.44
C LEU A 176 3.10 -1.45 2.38
N CYS A 177 3.16 -0.12 2.57
CA CYS A 177 4.02 0.71 1.72
C CYS A 177 5.52 0.41 1.95
N ASN A 178 5.92 0.08 3.19
CA ASN A 178 7.25 -0.41 3.51
C ASN A 178 7.27 -1.95 3.50
N SER A 179 7.80 -2.53 2.42
CA SER A 179 7.88 -3.99 2.19
C SER A 179 9.27 -4.57 2.50
N ASP A 180 9.94 -4.09 3.56
CA ASP A 180 11.25 -4.59 3.98
C ASP A 180 11.13 -5.92 4.75
N VAL A 181 11.69 -6.99 4.19
CA VAL A 181 11.75 -8.33 4.82
C VAL A 181 12.48 -8.31 6.16
N LYS A 182 13.46 -7.40 6.34
CA LYS A 182 14.18 -7.25 7.62
C LYS A 182 13.30 -6.62 8.70
N GLN A 183 12.23 -5.93 8.31
CA GLN A 183 11.24 -5.32 9.21
C GLN A 183 10.00 -6.20 9.40
N GLY A 184 10.05 -7.44 8.90
CA GLY A 184 9.05 -8.46 9.14
C GLY A 184 8.08 -8.67 7.99
N PHE A 185 8.28 -8.08 6.81
CA PHE A 185 7.48 -8.40 5.62
C PHE A 185 7.64 -9.88 5.21
N VAL A 186 6.53 -10.57 4.95
CA VAL A 186 6.50 -12.01 4.65
C VAL A 186 6.05 -12.27 3.22
N PHE A 187 6.94 -12.81 2.38
CA PHE A 187 6.61 -13.19 1.00
C PHE A 187 5.49 -14.24 0.94
N GLY A 188 4.58 -14.07 -0.01
CA GLY A 188 3.45 -14.99 -0.21
C GLY A 188 2.29 -14.80 0.77
N LYS A 189 2.43 -13.91 1.76
CA LYS A 189 1.35 -13.51 2.69
C LYS A 189 1.09 -12.01 2.63
N ASP A 190 2.12 -11.20 2.82
CA ASP A 190 2.02 -9.74 2.79
C ASP A 190 2.09 -9.21 1.36
N VAL A 191 1.53 -8.02 1.12
CA VAL A 191 1.41 -7.38 -0.19
C VAL A 191 2.13 -6.04 -0.18
N SER A 192 2.92 -5.76 -1.21
CA SER A 192 3.53 -4.44 -1.37
C SER A 192 2.50 -3.45 -1.90
N LEU A 193 2.29 -2.35 -1.18
CA LEU A 193 1.37 -1.29 -1.55
C LEU A 193 2.16 -0.10 -2.14
N PRO A 194 1.89 0.34 -3.37
CA PRO A 194 2.57 1.52 -3.91
C PRO A 194 2.19 2.79 -3.16
N GLU A 195 3.20 3.45 -2.59
CA GLU A 195 3.05 4.77 -1.97
C GLU A 195 2.83 5.84 -3.05
N THR A 196 1.76 6.62 -2.92
CA THR A 196 1.39 7.67 -3.87
C THR A 196 1.16 8.99 -3.15
N ASN A 197 1.90 10.01 -3.54
CA ASN A 197 1.72 11.36 -3.01
C ASN A 197 0.52 12.05 -3.68
N VAL A 198 -0.60 12.11 -2.97
CA VAL A 198 -1.80 12.80 -3.45
C VAL A 198 -1.76 14.25 -3.02
N LEU A 199 -1.64 15.13 -4.02
CA LEU A 199 -1.44 16.56 -3.79
C LEU A 199 -2.75 17.33 -3.53
N SER A 200 -3.87 16.85 -4.09
CA SER A 200 -5.22 17.40 -3.88
C SER A 200 -6.25 16.26 -3.93
N PRO A 201 -7.04 16.05 -2.87
CA PRO A 201 -8.11 15.05 -2.87
C PRO A 201 -9.21 15.31 -3.91
N GLN A 202 -9.45 16.58 -4.25
CA GLN A 202 -10.49 16.99 -5.21
C GLN A 202 -10.09 16.68 -6.67
N ASN A 203 -8.78 16.63 -6.94
CA ASN A 203 -8.25 16.28 -8.26
C ASN A 203 -6.99 15.42 -8.08
N PRO A 204 -7.12 14.13 -7.68
CA PRO A 204 -5.97 13.31 -7.29
C PRO A 204 -4.99 13.04 -8.43
N LEU A 205 -5.45 13.11 -9.68
CA LEU A 205 -4.66 12.77 -10.87
C LEU A 205 -3.95 13.97 -11.52
N TRP A 206 -4.12 15.20 -11.03
CA TRP A 206 -3.64 16.41 -11.74
C TRP A 206 -2.14 16.43 -12.05
N ALA A 207 -1.34 15.79 -11.19
CA ALA A 207 0.11 15.70 -11.35
C ALA A 207 0.57 14.40 -12.02
N ILE A 208 -0.34 13.50 -12.35
CA ILE A 208 -0.06 12.22 -13.01
C ILE A 208 -0.01 12.44 -14.54
N GLY A 209 0.60 11.50 -15.26
CA GLY A 209 0.77 11.54 -16.72
C GLY A 209 2.18 11.92 -17.14
N GLY A 210 2.31 12.58 -18.30
CA GLY A 210 3.59 12.93 -18.91
C GLY A 210 3.76 12.33 -20.29
N LYS A 211 4.97 12.41 -20.83
CA LYS A 211 5.28 11.84 -22.15
C LYS A 211 5.29 10.29 -22.07
N PRO A 212 4.95 9.59 -23.16
CA PRO A 212 5.21 8.16 -23.29
C PRO A 212 6.69 7.84 -23.00
N ALA A 213 6.98 6.65 -22.48
CA ALA A 213 8.35 6.27 -22.08
C ALA A 213 9.40 6.47 -23.19
N SER A 214 9.02 6.26 -24.46
CA SER A 214 9.86 6.48 -25.64
C SER A 214 10.23 7.95 -25.90
N GLN A 215 9.43 8.90 -25.42
CA GLN A 215 9.62 10.34 -25.60
C GLN A 215 10.21 11.03 -24.37
N ARG A 216 10.55 10.26 -23.32
CA ARG A 216 11.21 10.77 -22.12
C ARG A 216 12.72 10.83 -22.35
N SER A 217 13.30 12.01 -22.19
CA SER A 217 14.73 12.25 -22.45
C SER A 217 15.62 12.02 -21.25
N ILE A 218 15.09 12.03 -20.02
CA ILE A 218 15.86 11.77 -18.81
C ILE A 218 15.81 10.26 -18.55
N LEU A 219 16.97 9.63 -18.36
CA LEU A 219 17.07 8.23 -18.01
C LEU A 219 16.49 7.99 -16.61
N ALA A 220 17.05 8.66 -15.61
CA ALA A 220 16.66 8.47 -14.21
C ALA A 220 16.60 9.80 -13.45
N PHE A 221 15.67 9.88 -12.49
CA PHE A 221 15.53 11.03 -11.61
C PHE A 221 15.51 10.65 -10.13
N PHE A 222 16.14 11.50 -9.31
CA PHE A 222 16.10 11.46 -7.86
C PHE A 222 16.14 12.89 -7.31
N ALA A 223 15.28 13.16 -6.32
CA ALA A 223 15.38 14.34 -5.47
C ALA A 223 14.74 14.05 -4.12
N GLY A 224 15.45 14.37 -3.03
CA GLY A 224 14.95 14.07 -1.70
C GLY A 224 15.90 14.49 -0.58
N SER A 225 15.40 14.47 0.65
CA SER A 225 16.21 14.74 1.83
C SER A 225 17.26 13.65 2.07
N MET A 226 18.41 14.00 2.66
CA MET A 226 19.57 13.09 2.87
C MET A 226 19.42 12.21 4.11
N HIS A 227 18.39 11.37 4.13
CA HIS A 227 18.17 10.39 5.19
C HIS A 227 18.56 8.99 4.72
N GLY A 228 19.22 8.23 5.59
CA GLY A 228 19.80 6.93 5.23
C GLY A 228 21.15 7.05 4.51
N TYR A 229 21.97 5.99 4.62
CA TYR A 229 23.37 6.01 4.17
C TYR A 229 23.55 5.97 2.64
N LEU A 230 22.56 5.47 1.89
CA LEU A 230 22.66 5.33 0.43
C LEU A 230 22.45 6.65 -0.32
N ARG A 231 21.67 7.59 0.22
CA ARG A 231 21.34 8.85 -0.48
C ARG A 231 22.58 9.73 -0.71
N PRO A 232 23.48 9.94 0.28
CA PRO A 232 24.74 10.65 0.05
C PRO A 232 25.65 9.95 -0.97
N ILE A 233 25.70 8.62 -0.96
CA ILE A 233 26.48 7.83 -1.94
C ILE A 233 25.93 8.05 -3.35
N LEU A 234 24.60 8.00 -3.52
CA LEU A 234 23.93 8.28 -4.80
C LEU A 234 24.31 9.67 -5.33
N LEU A 235 24.26 10.71 -4.49
CA LEU A 235 24.67 12.05 -4.91
C LEU A 235 26.16 12.10 -5.26
N HIS A 236 27.01 11.53 -4.41
CA HIS A 236 28.45 11.52 -4.64
C HIS A 236 28.80 10.91 -6.00
N HIS A 237 28.10 9.88 -6.45
CA HIS A 237 28.39 9.22 -7.73
C HIS A 237 27.74 9.88 -8.94
N TRP A 238 26.53 10.45 -8.84
CA TRP A 238 25.76 10.88 -10.01
C TRP A 238 25.27 12.32 -10.02
N GLU A 239 25.35 13.06 -8.91
CA GLU A 239 24.95 14.48 -8.90
C GLU A 239 25.83 15.28 -9.87
N ASN A 240 25.19 15.88 -10.88
CA ASN A 240 25.85 16.67 -11.93
C ASN A 240 26.98 15.96 -12.69
N LYS A 241 27.00 14.62 -12.70
CA LYS A 241 28.06 13.81 -13.33
C LYS A 241 27.63 13.11 -14.61
N ASP A 242 26.34 12.83 -14.77
CA ASP A 242 25.77 12.20 -15.95
C ASP A 242 24.70 13.12 -16.56
N PRO A 243 24.80 13.50 -17.85
CA PRO A 243 23.85 14.41 -18.48
C PRO A 243 22.43 13.83 -18.61
N ASP A 244 22.30 12.50 -18.74
CA ASP A 244 21.05 11.77 -18.92
C ASP A 244 20.36 11.48 -17.59
N MET A 245 21.05 11.64 -16.46
CA MET A 245 20.49 11.49 -15.12
C MET A 245 20.26 12.84 -14.45
N LYS A 246 19.14 12.99 -13.75
CA LYS A 246 18.81 14.17 -12.95
C LYS A 246 18.75 13.78 -11.48
N ILE A 247 19.92 13.83 -10.84
CA ILE A 247 20.11 13.42 -9.45
C ILE A 247 20.40 14.67 -8.61
N PHE A 248 19.55 14.94 -7.64
CA PHE A 248 19.65 16.11 -6.77
C PHE A 248 19.47 15.71 -5.31
N GLY A 249 20.06 16.51 -4.42
CA GLY A 249 19.70 16.48 -3.00
C GLY A 249 18.28 16.99 -2.74
N GLN A 250 18.08 17.65 -1.60
CA GLN A 250 16.79 18.25 -1.29
C GLN A 250 16.54 19.44 -2.23
N MET A 251 15.51 19.35 -3.08
CA MET A 251 15.12 20.48 -3.91
C MET A 251 14.67 21.66 -3.03
N PRO A 252 15.02 22.91 -3.39
CA PRO A 252 14.73 24.07 -2.55
C PRO A 252 13.25 24.16 -2.19
N LYS A 253 12.94 24.16 -0.89
CA LYS A 253 11.61 24.51 -0.37
C LYS A 253 11.42 26.02 -0.53
N ALA A 254 11.21 26.49 -1.75
CA ALA A 254 11.05 27.91 -1.95
C ALA A 254 9.77 28.42 -1.25
N LYS A 255 9.80 29.64 -0.71
CA LYS A 255 8.65 30.26 -0.01
C LYS A 255 7.76 31.01 -1.01
N GLY A 256 6.47 31.19 -0.70
CA GLY A 256 5.52 31.92 -1.54
C GLY A 256 5.40 31.34 -2.96
N ARG A 257 5.50 32.18 -3.99
CA ARG A 257 5.42 31.77 -5.42
C ARG A 257 6.49 30.73 -5.80
N GLY A 258 7.64 30.73 -5.13
CA GLY A 258 8.70 29.77 -5.40
C GLY A 258 8.35 28.33 -4.98
N LYS A 259 7.50 28.14 -3.96
CA LYS A 259 7.04 26.79 -3.53
C LYS A 259 6.35 26.05 -4.67
N ARG A 260 5.54 26.80 -5.42
CA ARG A 260 4.83 26.29 -6.60
C ARG A 260 5.83 25.95 -7.70
N LYS A 261 6.85 26.78 -7.93
CA LYS A 261 7.90 26.53 -8.92
C LYS A 261 8.68 25.24 -8.61
N GLY A 262 9.26 25.09 -7.42
CA GLY A 262 10.01 23.88 -7.06
C GLY A 262 9.17 22.59 -7.10
N LYS A 263 7.88 22.68 -6.75
CA LYS A 263 6.93 21.57 -6.90
C LYS A 263 6.65 21.23 -8.37
N MET A 264 6.48 22.24 -9.23
CA MET A 264 6.31 22.01 -10.66
C MET A 264 7.56 21.43 -11.31
N ASP A 265 8.75 21.87 -10.88
CA ASP A 265 10.03 21.36 -11.37
C ASP A 265 10.17 19.86 -11.02
N TYR A 266 9.85 19.46 -9.78
CA TYR A 266 9.84 18.05 -9.37
C TYR A 266 8.88 17.22 -10.23
N ILE A 267 7.63 17.67 -10.38
CA ILE A 267 6.61 16.99 -11.21
C ILE A 267 7.10 16.88 -12.66
N GLN A 268 7.70 17.93 -13.21
CA GLN A 268 8.20 17.93 -14.58
C GLN A 268 9.34 16.92 -14.77
N HIS A 269 10.27 16.83 -13.82
CA HIS A 269 11.32 15.80 -13.84
C HIS A 269 10.72 14.39 -13.78
N MET A 270 9.77 14.14 -12.87
CA MET A 270 9.06 12.85 -12.81
C MET A 270 8.39 12.50 -14.14
N LYS A 271 7.70 13.46 -14.77
CA LYS A 271 6.99 13.27 -16.07
C LYS A 271 7.94 13.09 -17.26
N SER A 272 9.20 13.50 -17.13
CA SER A 272 10.21 13.48 -18.20
C SER A 272 11.25 12.38 -18.04
N SER A 273 11.20 11.61 -16.95
CA SER A 273 12.16 10.56 -16.62
C SER A 273 11.61 9.17 -16.89
N LYS A 274 12.44 8.29 -17.48
CA LYS A 274 12.07 6.90 -17.73
C LYS A 274 11.97 6.12 -16.42
N TYR A 275 12.89 6.36 -15.49
CA TYR A 275 12.95 5.72 -14.18
C TYR A 275 13.00 6.74 -13.04
N CYS A 276 12.47 6.35 -11.89
CA CYS A 276 12.62 7.07 -10.61
C CYS A 276 13.45 6.21 -9.67
N ILE A 277 14.42 6.81 -8.98
CA ILE A 277 15.26 6.10 -8.01
C ILE A 277 14.67 6.27 -6.61
N CYS A 278 14.40 5.15 -5.93
CA CYS A 278 13.94 5.13 -4.54
C CYS A 278 15.09 4.69 -3.61
N ALA A 279 16.01 5.61 -3.29
CA ALA A 279 17.17 5.29 -2.45
C ALA A 279 16.79 5.13 -0.97
N LYS A 280 17.30 4.05 -0.35
CA LYS A 280 17.01 3.64 1.04
C LYS A 280 17.18 4.78 2.05
N GLY A 281 16.28 4.82 3.04
CA GLY A 281 16.11 5.88 4.04
C GLY A 281 14.77 5.70 4.77
N TYR A 282 14.19 6.77 5.31
CA TYR A 282 12.75 6.87 5.60
C TYR A 282 12.05 7.65 4.47
N GLU A 283 10.74 7.50 4.30
CA GLU A 283 9.98 8.04 3.16
C GLU A 283 10.63 7.63 1.82
N VAL A 284 11.01 6.35 1.67
CA VAL A 284 11.80 5.83 0.54
C VAL A 284 10.97 5.75 -0.73
N HIS A 285 9.70 5.41 -0.58
CA HIS A 285 8.78 5.17 -1.68
C HIS A 285 7.90 6.40 -1.98
N SER A 286 8.14 7.52 -1.28
CA SER A 286 7.37 8.74 -1.45
C SER A 286 7.89 9.61 -2.61
N PRO A 287 7.17 9.73 -3.74
CA PRO A 287 7.41 10.86 -4.65
C PRO A 287 7.08 12.17 -3.91
N ARG A 288 7.95 13.19 -4.02
CA ARG A 288 7.83 14.46 -3.26
C ARG A 288 6.80 15.44 -3.81
#